data_AF-A0A8H7B563-F1
#
_entry.id   AF-A0A8H7B563-F1
#
_cell.length_a   1.000
_cell.length_b   1.000
_cell.length_c   1.000
_cell.angle_alpha   90.00
_cell.angle_beta   90.00
_cell.angle_gamma   90.00
#
_symmetry.space_group_name_H-M   'P 1'
#
loop_
_entity.id
_entity.type
_entity.pdbx_description
1 polymer ?
#
loop_
_entity_poly.entity_id
_entity_poly.type
_entity_poly.pdbx_seq_one_letter_code
_entity_poly.pdbx_strand_id
1 'polypeptide(L)'
;MDPRYGAWDMQNDQEKRWLQRNNETNGQLKRDWFAVLEDRYWTRAWITQEILLAQNVKFLVNNLEVTFEQISGCAVGQLEYFNDLKGNATIHPKNFDVKTRVFWYYMCSIGEQRKPSESKLISWFTRLPGRQSCYVYDRVYSLLSLASDASSIKVDYRTSRSELLYQVMNLYRTRMCICAWFYMVDMLDCYHVPDAKGRGNRSDTTPVFRLPMKPVRTESVMGDKIKDWYDACSACATRMPPPFDEKVQTTFCVKSLCYNIQDGHVHVYKNKHGKYEVKRWGDTTGYDVVHFQPGDPGTSKDDINLGWGSSPDLYDVFLTGDVLMKLFSYPDERVRQAVPLQICSWAQEGVTNMELC
;
A
#
# COMPACT_ATOMS: atom_id res chain seq x y z
N MET A 1 21.13 -34.47 1.76
CA MET A 1 21.46 -33.37 0.83
C MET A 1 22.97 -33.31 0.71
N ASP A 2 23.50 -33.36 -0.52
CA ASP A 2 24.96 -33.33 -0.78
C ASP A 2 25.47 -31.88 -0.64
N PRO A 3 26.41 -31.58 0.25
CA PRO A 3 26.92 -30.22 0.48
C PRO A 3 27.69 -29.62 -0.71
N ARG A 4 27.93 -30.38 -1.78
CA ARG A 4 28.78 -29.99 -2.90
C ARG A 4 28.06 -29.22 -4.02
N TYR A 5 26.73 -29.15 -4.00
CA TYR A 5 25.97 -28.31 -4.94
C TYR A 5 25.74 -26.93 -4.33
N GLY A 6 26.49 -25.93 -4.80
CA GLY A 6 26.21 -24.53 -4.44
C GLY A 6 24.85 -24.09 -4.98
N ALA A 7 24.18 -23.17 -4.29
CA ALA A 7 22.87 -22.64 -4.68
C ALA A 7 22.81 -22.12 -6.14
N TRP A 8 23.95 -21.63 -6.66
CA TRP A 8 24.11 -21.16 -8.04
C TRP A 8 23.97 -22.26 -9.10
N ASP A 9 24.41 -23.48 -8.83
CA ASP A 9 24.25 -24.60 -9.77
C ASP A 9 22.80 -25.10 -9.82
N MET A 10 22.06 -24.99 -8.72
CA MET A 10 20.64 -25.35 -8.68
C MET A 10 19.76 -24.38 -9.47
N GLN A 11 20.02 -23.06 -9.39
CA GLN A 11 19.20 -22.07 -10.10
C GLN A 11 19.42 -22.14 -11.62
N ASN A 12 20.68 -22.28 -12.07
CA ASN A 12 21.01 -22.48 -13.48
C ASN A 12 20.44 -23.79 -14.05
N ASP A 13 20.35 -24.85 -13.25
CA ASP A 13 19.74 -26.12 -13.66
C ASP A 13 18.20 -26.01 -13.73
N GLN A 14 17.57 -25.28 -12.80
CA GLN A 14 16.12 -25.03 -12.85
C GLN A 14 15.71 -24.22 -14.09
N GLU A 15 16.48 -23.18 -14.43
CA GLU A 15 16.24 -22.38 -15.63
C GLU A 15 16.35 -23.22 -16.92
N LYS A 16 17.44 -23.98 -17.05
CA LYS A 16 17.65 -24.85 -18.22
C LYS A 16 16.52 -25.87 -18.36
N ARG A 17 16.12 -26.52 -17.26
CA ARG A 17 15.00 -27.47 -17.23
C ARG A 17 13.68 -26.81 -17.60
N TRP A 18 13.43 -25.59 -17.13
CA TRP A 18 12.24 -24.82 -17.49
C TRP A 18 12.21 -24.52 -18.99
N LEU A 19 13.29 -23.93 -19.53
CA LEU A 19 13.39 -23.59 -20.95
C LEU A 19 13.25 -24.82 -21.83
N GLN A 20 13.93 -25.92 -21.48
CA GLN A 20 13.83 -27.18 -22.20
C GLN A 20 12.40 -27.71 -22.23
N ARG A 21 11.74 -27.85 -21.08
CA ARG A 21 10.37 -28.39 -21.00
C ARG A 21 9.35 -27.48 -21.67
N ASN A 22 9.51 -26.17 -21.54
CA ASN A 22 8.63 -25.23 -22.21
C ASN A 22 8.80 -25.28 -23.74
N ASN A 23 10.03 -25.47 -24.23
CA ASN A 23 10.27 -25.68 -25.66
C ASN A 23 9.70 -27.03 -26.14
N GLU A 24 9.90 -28.11 -25.39
CA GLU A 24 9.33 -29.45 -25.69
C GLU A 24 7.79 -29.42 -25.78
N THR A 25 7.14 -28.54 -25.01
CA THR A 25 5.69 -28.36 -25.02
C THR A 25 5.21 -27.22 -25.92
N ASN A 26 6.07 -26.67 -26.79
CA ASN A 26 5.74 -25.54 -27.68
C ASN A 26 5.08 -24.36 -26.93
N GLY A 27 5.61 -24.04 -25.75
CA GLY A 27 5.12 -22.97 -24.89
C GLY A 27 3.85 -23.28 -24.09
N GLN A 28 3.29 -24.50 -24.19
CA GLN A 28 2.06 -24.85 -23.48
C GLN A 28 2.25 -24.81 -21.96
N LEU A 29 3.39 -25.30 -21.46
CA LEU A 29 3.69 -25.27 -20.03
C LEU A 29 3.63 -23.85 -19.46
N LYS A 30 4.22 -22.87 -20.14
CA LYS A 30 4.13 -21.45 -19.75
C LYS A 30 2.70 -20.94 -19.77
N ARG A 31 1.90 -21.29 -20.78
CA ARG A 31 0.47 -20.92 -20.86
C ARG A 31 -0.34 -21.50 -19.71
N ASP A 32 -0.12 -22.77 -19.36
CA ASP A 32 -0.82 -23.45 -18.27
C ASP A 32 -0.48 -22.80 -16.92
N TRP A 33 0.78 -22.48 -16.69
CA TRP A 33 1.19 -21.75 -15.48
C TRP A 33 0.57 -20.37 -15.40
N PHE A 34 0.51 -19.62 -16.51
CA PHE A 34 -0.22 -18.35 -16.52
C PHE A 34 -1.70 -18.53 -16.21
N ALA A 35 -2.36 -19.56 -16.77
CA ALA A 35 -3.76 -19.84 -16.46
C ALA A 35 -3.96 -20.10 -14.95
N VAL A 36 -3.05 -20.86 -14.31
CA VAL A 36 -3.08 -21.07 -12.86
C VAL A 36 -2.87 -19.75 -12.12
N LEU A 37 -1.84 -18.97 -12.45
CA LEU A 37 -1.52 -17.70 -11.77
C LEU A 37 -2.62 -16.65 -11.89
N GLU A 38 -3.23 -16.58 -13.07
CA GLU A 38 -4.22 -15.56 -13.38
C GLU A 38 -5.61 -15.88 -12.81
N ASP A 39 -5.81 -17.10 -12.31
CA ASP A 39 -7.06 -17.56 -11.72
C ASP A 39 -7.44 -16.67 -10.53
N ARG A 40 -8.70 -16.23 -10.53
CA ARG A 40 -9.27 -15.40 -9.45
C ARG A 40 -9.32 -16.14 -8.12
N TYR A 41 -9.19 -17.46 -8.12
CA TYR A 41 -9.12 -18.30 -6.94
C TYR A 41 -8.14 -17.76 -5.90
N TRP A 42 -6.93 -17.36 -6.31
CA TRP A 42 -5.87 -16.92 -5.40
C TRP A 42 -6.21 -15.64 -4.64
N THR A 43 -7.03 -14.76 -5.22
CA THR A 43 -7.40 -13.50 -4.58
C THR A 43 -8.68 -13.62 -3.76
N ARG A 44 -9.35 -14.78 -3.70
CA ARG A 44 -10.56 -14.93 -2.88
C ARG A 44 -10.24 -14.77 -1.39
N ALA A 45 -11.00 -13.97 -0.65
CA ALA A 45 -10.66 -13.64 0.74
C ALA A 45 -10.60 -14.87 1.66
N TRP A 46 -11.56 -15.79 1.56
CA TRP A 46 -11.64 -17.00 2.39
C TRP A 46 -10.54 -18.01 2.08
N ILE A 47 -9.98 -18.04 0.86
CA ILE A 47 -8.95 -19.02 0.49
C ILE A 47 -7.68 -18.86 1.33
N THR A 48 -7.42 -17.66 1.82
CA THR A 48 -6.28 -17.36 2.68
C THR A 48 -6.27 -18.24 3.92
N GLN A 49 -7.42 -18.43 4.57
CA GLN A 49 -7.51 -19.25 5.78
C GLN A 49 -7.35 -20.73 5.44
N GLU A 50 -8.00 -21.19 4.37
CA GLU A 50 -7.92 -22.59 3.97
C GLU A 50 -6.50 -23.01 3.60
N ILE A 51 -5.74 -22.12 2.97
CA ILE A 51 -4.36 -22.39 2.58
C ILE A 51 -3.43 -22.28 3.80
N LEU A 52 -3.52 -21.17 4.55
CA LEU A 52 -2.53 -20.85 5.59
C LEU A 52 -2.77 -21.56 6.93
N LEU A 53 -4.00 -22.04 7.20
CA LEU A 53 -4.34 -22.79 8.42
C LEU A 53 -4.45 -24.31 8.17
N ALA A 54 -4.46 -24.76 6.91
CA ALA A 54 -4.50 -26.19 6.63
C ALA A 54 -3.22 -26.88 7.09
N GLN A 55 -3.40 -28.06 7.69
CA GLN A 55 -2.29 -28.95 8.04
C GLN A 55 -1.71 -29.64 6.81
N ASN A 56 -2.56 -29.94 5.83
CA ASN A 56 -2.19 -30.63 4.60
C ASN A 56 -2.92 -29.98 3.42
N VAL A 57 -2.17 -29.43 2.47
CA VAL A 57 -2.72 -28.86 1.23
C VAL A 57 -2.30 -29.76 0.07
N LYS A 58 -3.27 -30.10 -0.78
CA LYS A 58 -3.03 -30.83 -2.03
C LYS A 58 -3.70 -30.09 -3.17
N PHE A 59 -3.05 -30.10 -4.32
CA PHE A 59 -3.53 -29.43 -5.51
C PHE A 59 -4.08 -30.49 -6.44
N LEU A 60 -5.33 -30.29 -6.86
CA LEU A 60 -5.96 -31.12 -7.87
C LEU A 60 -6.02 -30.32 -9.18
N VAL A 61 -5.28 -30.78 -10.19
CA VAL A 61 -5.31 -30.21 -11.53
C VAL A 61 -5.73 -31.31 -12.49
N ASN A 62 -6.95 -31.21 -13.04
CA ASN A 62 -7.59 -32.29 -13.79
C ASN A 62 -7.63 -33.60 -12.96
N ASN A 63 -6.92 -34.64 -13.41
CA ASN A 63 -6.82 -35.94 -12.74
C ASN A 63 -5.51 -36.11 -11.96
N LEU A 64 -4.74 -35.03 -11.80
CA LEU A 64 -3.46 -35.04 -11.11
C LEU A 64 -3.61 -34.45 -9.71
N GLU A 65 -3.30 -35.26 -8.71
CA GLU A 65 -3.15 -34.83 -7.33
C GLU A 65 -1.67 -34.61 -7.05
N VAL A 66 -1.30 -33.39 -6.68
CA VAL A 66 0.08 -33.02 -6.38
C VAL A 66 0.16 -32.53 -4.94
N THR A 67 1.14 -33.05 -4.22
CA THR A 67 1.43 -32.56 -2.87
C THR A 67 1.97 -31.15 -2.95
N PHE A 68 1.80 -30.41 -1.86
CA PHE A 68 2.26 -29.05 -1.82
C PHE A 68 3.80 -28.94 -1.96
N GLU A 69 4.58 -29.79 -1.30
CA GLU A 69 6.05 -29.70 -1.38
C GLU A 69 6.57 -29.84 -2.81
N GLN A 70 5.88 -30.64 -3.63
CA GLN A 70 6.19 -30.81 -5.05
C GLN A 70 5.91 -29.53 -5.84
N ILE A 71 4.79 -28.84 -5.57
CA ILE A 71 4.44 -27.61 -6.27
C ILE A 71 5.32 -26.45 -5.81
N SER A 72 5.54 -26.26 -4.52
CA SER A 72 6.29 -25.11 -4.02
C SER A 72 7.75 -25.12 -4.46
N GLY A 73 8.38 -26.28 -4.45
CA GLY A 73 9.74 -26.45 -4.95
C GLY A 73 9.90 -26.07 -6.41
N CYS A 74 8.86 -26.28 -7.22
CA CYS A 74 8.81 -25.83 -8.61
C CYS A 74 8.44 -24.35 -8.72
N ALA A 75 7.32 -23.94 -8.12
CA ALA A 75 6.75 -22.61 -8.27
C ALA A 75 7.67 -21.51 -7.76
N VAL A 76 8.23 -21.63 -6.54
CA VAL A 76 9.03 -20.54 -5.94
C VAL A 76 10.24 -20.18 -6.79
N GLY A 77 10.93 -21.18 -7.36
CA GLY A 77 12.08 -20.96 -8.24
C GLY A 77 11.70 -20.60 -9.68
N GLN A 78 10.55 -21.08 -10.18
CA GLN A 78 10.17 -20.90 -11.58
C GLN A 78 9.40 -19.59 -11.84
N LEU A 79 8.74 -19.01 -10.83
CA LEU A 79 7.93 -17.80 -10.97
C LEU A 79 8.73 -16.60 -11.48
N GLU A 80 10.02 -16.52 -11.15
CA GLU A 80 10.90 -15.47 -11.67
C GLU A 80 11.02 -15.48 -13.20
N TYR A 81 10.77 -16.64 -13.82
CA TYR A 81 10.79 -16.86 -15.27
C TYR A 81 9.40 -16.80 -15.91
N PHE A 82 8.32 -16.70 -15.13
CA PHE A 82 6.94 -16.67 -15.62
C PHE A 82 6.54 -15.25 -16.03
N ASN A 83 7.19 -14.75 -17.07
CA ASN A 83 6.95 -13.41 -17.58
C ASN A 83 7.20 -13.33 -19.10
N ASP A 84 6.76 -12.23 -19.69
CA ASP A 84 6.90 -11.96 -21.13
C ASP A 84 8.07 -11.01 -21.47
N LEU A 85 9.04 -10.87 -20.55
CA LEU A 85 10.23 -10.08 -20.83
C LEU A 85 11.08 -10.77 -21.90
N LYS A 86 11.65 -9.93 -22.77
CA LYS A 86 12.52 -10.38 -23.87
C LYS A 86 13.67 -11.21 -23.32
N GLY A 87 13.87 -12.39 -23.91
CA GLY A 87 14.95 -13.30 -23.53
C GLY A 87 14.71 -14.06 -22.22
N ASN A 88 13.46 -14.12 -21.72
CA ASN A 88 13.11 -14.77 -20.45
C ASN A 88 13.86 -14.18 -19.24
N ALA A 89 14.07 -12.87 -19.25
CA ALA A 89 14.72 -12.17 -18.15
C ALA A 89 13.99 -12.44 -16.83
N THR A 90 14.75 -12.64 -15.74
CA THR A 90 14.16 -12.91 -14.43
C THR A 90 13.47 -11.65 -13.87
N ILE A 91 12.31 -11.85 -13.24
CA ILE A 91 11.65 -10.81 -12.46
C ILE A 91 11.95 -11.04 -11.00
N HIS A 92 12.64 -10.08 -10.38
CA HIS A 92 12.85 -10.05 -8.94
C HIS A 92 11.48 -10.01 -8.21
N PRO A 93 11.25 -10.78 -7.13
CA PRO A 93 9.93 -10.88 -6.47
C PRO A 93 9.27 -9.54 -6.09
N LYS A 94 10.08 -8.54 -5.71
CA LYS A 94 9.63 -7.15 -5.47
C LYS A 94 8.86 -6.51 -6.64
N ASN A 95 9.10 -6.98 -7.86
CA ASN A 95 8.51 -6.49 -9.10
C ASN A 95 7.36 -7.37 -9.59
N PHE A 96 6.98 -8.43 -8.86
CA PHE A 96 5.80 -9.22 -9.19
C PHE A 96 4.54 -8.34 -9.16
N ASP A 97 3.68 -8.55 -10.16
CA ASP A 97 2.30 -8.06 -10.13
C ASP A 97 1.55 -8.66 -8.94
N VAL A 98 0.35 -8.16 -8.67
CA VAL A 98 -0.43 -8.55 -7.49
C VAL A 98 -0.76 -10.05 -7.50
N LYS A 99 -1.17 -10.62 -8.63
CA LYS A 99 -1.57 -12.03 -8.69
C LYS A 99 -0.38 -12.95 -8.47
N THR A 100 0.72 -12.67 -9.18
CA THR A 100 1.98 -13.42 -9.05
C THR A 100 2.52 -13.33 -7.62
N ARG A 101 2.44 -12.14 -6.99
CA ARG A 101 2.86 -11.96 -5.59
C ARG A 101 2.02 -12.73 -4.60
N VAL A 102 0.69 -12.69 -4.74
CA VAL A 102 -0.25 -13.44 -3.87
C VAL A 102 0.00 -14.93 -3.99
N PHE A 103 0.09 -15.44 -5.21
CA PHE A 103 0.38 -16.84 -5.47
C PHE A 103 1.74 -17.24 -4.88
N TRP A 104 2.80 -16.48 -5.20
CA TRP A 104 4.14 -16.68 -4.65
C TRP A 104 4.13 -16.72 -3.13
N TYR A 105 3.40 -15.81 -2.48
CA TYR A 105 3.29 -15.78 -1.02
C TYR A 105 2.67 -17.05 -0.45
N TYR A 106 1.58 -17.57 -1.04
CA TYR A 106 1.03 -18.86 -0.63
C TYR A 106 2.03 -19.99 -0.84
N MET A 107 2.73 -19.99 -1.98
CA MET A 107 3.73 -21.01 -2.28
C MET A 107 4.89 -21.01 -1.27
N CYS A 108 5.36 -19.84 -0.86
CA CYS A 108 6.40 -19.72 0.16
C CYS A 108 5.89 -20.13 1.55
N SER A 109 4.70 -19.65 1.94
CA SER A 109 4.19 -19.83 3.30
C SER A 109 3.99 -21.28 3.67
N ILE A 110 3.44 -22.08 2.75
CA ILE A 110 3.19 -23.50 3.02
C ILE A 110 4.50 -24.32 2.86
N GLY A 111 5.41 -23.92 1.95
CA GLY A 111 6.61 -24.70 1.62
C GLY A 111 7.68 -24.68 2.68
N GLU A 112 7.74 -23.59 3.42
CA GLU A 112 8.63 -23.47 4.57
C GLU A 112 8.01 -24.08 5.85
N GLN A 113 6.81 -24.69 5.76
CA GLN A 113 5.97 -25.12 6.90
C GLN A 113 5.90 -24.07 8.02
N ARG A 114 6.00 -22.79 7.65
CA ARG A 114 5.96 -21.72 8.64
C ARG A 114 4.53 -21.62 9.10
N LYS A 115 4.30 -21.85 10.41
CA LYS A 115 3.11 -21.32 11.06
C LYS A 115 2.99 -19.86 10.63
N PRO A 116 1.79 -19.39 10.23
CA PRO A 116 1.57 -17.98 9.96
C PRO A 116 2.22 -17.20 11.09
N SER A 117 3.29 -16.46 10.78
CA SER A 117 3.97 -15.68 11.80
C SER A 117 2.93 -14.77 12.45
N GLU A 118 3.10 -14.47 13.74
CA GLU A 118 2.28 -13.52 14.51
C GLU A 118 2.40 -12.09 13.95
N SER A 119 2.05 -11.92 12.69
CA SER A 119 2.14 -10.71 11.90
C SER A 119 0.92 -9.86 12.19
N LYS A 120 1.14 -8.55 12.23
CA LYS A 120 0.06 -7.58 12.35
C LYS A 120 -0.85 -7.62 11.13
N LEU A 121 -2.12 -7.23 11.29
CA LEU A 121 -3.12 -7.21 10.22
C LEU A 121 -2.67 -6.38 9.01
N ILE A 122 -1.97 -5.26 9.22
CA ILE A 122 -1.39 -4.42 8.16
C ILE A 122 -0.37 -5.16 7.28
N SER A 123 0.40 -6.08 7.86
CA SER A 123 1.36 -6.91 7.12
C SER A 123 0.62 -7.87 6.20
N TRP A 124 -0.50 -8.44 6.67
CA TRP A 124 -1.35 -9.31 5.85
C TRP A 124 -2.00 -8.57 4.68
N PHE A 125 -2.46 -7.33 4.89
CA PHE A 125 -2.95 -6.48 3.80
C PHE A 125 -1.90 -6.23 2.70
N THR A 126 -0.62 -6.13 3.09
CA THR A 126 0.45 -5.90 2.10
C THR A 126 0.89 -7.17 1.38
N ARG A 127 0.89 -8.32 2.10
CA ARG A 127 1.26 -9.63 1.53
C ARG A 127 0.17 -10.17 0.61
N LEU A 128 -1.09 -9.87 0.92
CA LEU A 128 -2.27 -10.34 0.20
C LEU A 128 -3.14 -9.17 -0.28
N PRO A 129 -2.63 -8.30 -1.19
CA PRO A 129 -3.38 -7.19 -1.74
C PRO A 129 -4.43 -7.67 -2.75
N GLY A 130 -5.41 -6.82 -3.05
CA GLY A 130 -6.40 -7.08 -4.11
C GLY A 130 -7.38 -8.22 -3.81
N ARG A 131 -7.57 -8.57 -2.53
CA ARG A 131 -8.48 -9.65 -2.14
C ARG A 131 -9.94 -9.35 -2.51
N GLN A 132 -10.60 -10.36 -3.06
CA GLN A 132 -11.96 -10.31 -3.56
C GLN A 132 -12.88 -11.15 -2.67
N SER A 133 -14.07 -10.63 -2.39
CA SER A 133 -15.17 -11.38 -1.79
C SER A 133 -16.50 -10.78 -2.25
N CYS A 134 -17.55 -11.62 -2.24
CA CYS A 134 -18.92 -11.18 -2.41
C CYS A 134 -19.33 -10.27 -1.23
N TYR A 135 -18.94 -10.65 -0.01
CA TYR A 135 -19.11 -9.81 1.17
C TYR A 135 -17.81 -9.06 1.45
N VAL A 136 -17.85 -7.74 1.31
CA VAL A 136 -16.66 -6.88 1.47
C VAL A 136 -15.96 -7.06 2.82
N TYR A 137 -16.72 -7.37 3.87
CA TYR A 137 -16.23 -7.64 5.23
C TYR A 137 -15.23 -8.80 5.29
N ASP A 138 -15.37 -9.81 4.43
CA ASP A 138 -14.46 -10.96 4.41
C ASP A 138 -13.04 -10.56 4.03
N ARG A 139 -12.87 -9.45 3.32
CA ARG A 139 -11.55 -8.88 3.05
C ARG A 139 -10.84 -8.46 4.34
N VAL A 140 -11.52 -8.32 5.47
CA VAL A 140 -10.88 -8.15 6.79
C VAL A 140 -11.01 -9.42 7.60
N TYR A 141 -12.22 -9.98 7.69
CA TYR A 141 -12.54 -11.09 8.58
C TYR A 141 -11.74 -12.36 8.29
N SER A 142 -11.39 -12.63 7.03
CA SER A 142 -10.56 -13.78 6.69
C SER A 142 -9.11 -13.69 7.19
N LEU A 143 -8.66 -12.53 7.68
CA LEU A 143 -7.31 -12.35 8.23
C LEU A 143 -7.27 -12.30 9.74
N LEU A 144 -8.42 -12.15 10.42
CA LEU A 144 -8.42 -11.91 11.87
C LEU A 144 -7.79 -13.07 12.65
N SER A 145 -8.01 -14.31 12.22
CA SER A 145 -7.40 -15.49 12.83
C SER A 145 -5.90 -15.65 12.57
N LEU A 146 -5.36 -14.91 11.60
CA LEU A 146 -3.94 -14.93 11.21
C LEU A 146 -3.17 -13.74 11.80
N ALA A 147 -3.86 -12.68 12.17
CA ALA A 147 -3.28 -11.43 12.64
C ALA A 147 -3.12 -11.43 14.17
N SER A 148 -1.95 -11.00 14.66
CA SER A 148 -1.65 -10.98 16.10
C SER A 148 -2.29 -9.82 16.87
N ASP A 149 -2.67 -8.74 16.18
CA ASP A 149 -3.20 -7.51 16.74
C ASP A 149 -4.72 -7.33 16.51
N ALA A 150 -5.39 -8.32 15.93
CA ALA A 150 -6.76 -8.15 15.42
C ALA A 150 -7.87 -8.61 16.38
N SER A 151 -7.53 -9.00 17.61
CA SER A 151 -8.48 -9.54 18.60
C SER A 151 -9.56 -8.56 19.05
N SER A 152 -9.36 -7.26 18.87
CA SER A 152 -10.33 -6.22 19.19
C SER A 152 -11.39 -6.01 18.12
N ILE A 153 -11.18 -6.52 16.89
CA ILE A 153 -12.15 -6.45 15.80
C ILE A 153 -13.16 -7.57 15.98
N LYS A 154 -14.45 -7.20 16.09
CA LYS A 154 -15.53 -8.17 16.22
C LYS A 154 -16.07 -8.53 14.83
N VAL A 155 -16.27 -9.83 14.61
CA VAL A 155 -16.95 -10.33 13.41
C VAL A 155 -18.45 -10.07 13.55
N ASP A 156 -18.95 -9.05 12.85
CA ASP A 156 -20.36 -8.70 12.80
C ASP A 156 -20.73 -8.17 11.41
N TYR A 157 -21.34 -9.01 10.58
CA TYR A 157 -21.78 -8.64 9.23
C TYR A 157 -22.95 -7.64 9.21
N ARG A 158 -23.54 -7.32 10.37
CA ARG A 158 -24.59 -6.29 10.48
C ARG A 158 -24.02 -4.89 10.68
N THR A 159 -22.72 -4.78 11.00
CA THR A 159 -22.06 -3.50 11.19
C THR A 159 -21.93 -2.74 9.87
N SER A 160 -21.85 -1.41 9.90
CA SER A 160 -21.61 -0.63 8.68
C SER A 160 -20.16 -0.79 8.21
N ARG A 161 -19.90 -0.55 6.92
CA ARG A 161 -18.54 -0.55 6.38
C ARG A 161 -17.65 0.51 7.05
N SER A 162 -18.23 1.68 7.35
CA SER A 162 -17.56 2.77 8.07
C SER A 162 -17.17 2.37 9.50
N GLU A 163 -18.04 1.63 10.19
CA GLU A 163 -17.78 1.12 11.53
C GLU A 163 -16.67 0.05 11.51
N LEU A 164 -16.68 -0.87 10.54
CA LEU A 164 -15.57 -1.81 10.37
C LEU A 164 -14.26 -1.08 10.03
N LEU A 165 -14.30 -0.06 9.16
CA LEU A 165 -13.14 0.77 8.85
C LEU A 165 -12.59 1.44 10.12
N TYR A 166 -13.46 1.99 10.97
CA TYR A 166 -13.06 2.58 12.25
C TYR A 166 -12.41 1.57 13.20
N GLN A 167 -12.97 0.36 13.30
CA GLN A 167 -12.36 -0.72 14.08
C GLN A 167 -10.95 -1.08 13.58
N VAL A 168 -10.76 -1.19 12.26
CA VAL A 168 -9.44 -1.46 11.66
C VAL A 168 -8.48 -0.29 11.90
N MET A 169 -8.92 0.95 11.72
CA MET A 169 -8.06 2.12 11.93
C MET A 169 -7.66 2.29 13.40
N ASN A 170 -8.53 1.93 14.35
CA ASN A 170 -8.23 2.01 15.77
C ASN A 170 -7.04 1.13 16.19
N LEU A 171 -6.76 0.04 15.46
CA LEU A 171 -5.53 -0.75 15.65
C LEU A 171 -4.26 0.07 15.38
N TYR A 172 -4.37 1.08 14.52
CA TYR A 172 -3.27 1.89 13.99
C TYR A 172 -3.38 3.36 14.37
N ARG A 173 -4.19 3.68 15.39
CA ARG A 173 -4.56 5.07 15.75
C ARG A 173 -3.36 6.00 15.86
N THR A 174 -2.27 5.51 16.44
CA THR A 174 -1.07 6.30 16.71
C THR A 174 -0.08 6.34 15.55
N ARG A 175 -0.15 5.40 14.59
CA ARG A 175 0.87 5.25 13.54
C ARG A 175 0.25 4.66 12.28
N MET A 176 0.00 5.51 11.29
CA MET A 176 -0.44 5.06 9.97
C MET A 176 0.29 5.84 8.87
N CYS A 177 0.60 5.17 7.77
CA CYS A 177 0.96 5.85 6.54
C CYS A 177 -0.31 6.19 5.76
N ILE A 178 -0.36 7.36 5.12
CA ILE A 178 -1.49 7.78 4.30
C ILE A 178 -1.88 6.77 3.18
N CYS A 179 -0.94 5.98 2.64
CA CYS A 179 -1.27 4.92 1.68
C CYS A 179 -2.10 3.77 2.28
N ALA A 180 -1.93 3.50 3.59
CA ALA A 180 -2.71 2.49 4.29
C ALA A 180 -4.17 2.95 4.47
N TRP A 181 -4.40 4.25 4.71
CA TRP A 181 -5.75 4.82 4.69
C TRP A 181 -6.44 4.60 3.34
N PHE A 182 -5.78 4.98 2.23
CA PHE A 182 -6.35 4.77 0.89
C PHE A 182 -6.62 3.30 0.59
N TYR A 183 -5.71 2.41 1.00
CA TYR A 183 -5.90 0.98 0.87
C TYR A 183 -7.11 0.48 1.69
N MET A 184 -7.27 0.92 2.94
CA MET A 184 -8.37 0.44 3.78
C MET A 184 -9.74 0.91 3.26
N VAL A 185 -9.80 2.17 2.81
CA VAL A 185 -10.99 2.74 2.17
C VAL A 185 -11.36 1.98 0.89
N ASP A 186 -10.36 1.64 0.06
CA ASP A 186 -10.52 0.80 -1.15
C ASP A 186 -11.04 -0.57 -0.82
N MET A 187 -10.33 -1.26 0.08
CA MET A 187 -10.61 -2.62 0.48
C MET A 187 -12.02 -2.75 1.04
N LEU A 188 -12.50 -1.77 1.81
CA LEU A 188 -13.84 -1.78 2.41
C LEU A 188 -14.91 -1.11 1.55
N ASP A 189 -14.57 -0.62 0.36
CA ASP A 189 -15.49 0.07 -0.54
C ASP A 189 -16.16 1.30 0.14
N CYS A 190 -15.40 2.03 0.95
CA CYS A 190 -15.86 3.17 1.75
C CYS A 190 -15.73 4.51 1.00
N TYR A 191 -16.18 4.60 -0.25
CA TYR A 191 -16.01 5.83 -1.04
C TYR A 191 -16.76 7.05 -0.51
N HIS A 192 -17.80 6.80 0.29
CA HIS A 192 -18.52 7.84 1.02
C HIS A 192 -18.13 7.77 2.49
N VAL A 193 -16.95 8.30 2.81
CA VAL A 193 -16.62 8.63 4.21
C VAL A 193 -17.63 9.69 4.65
N PRO A 194 -18.43 9.47 5.71
CA PRO A 194 -19.47 10.40 6.11
C PRO A 194 -18.91 11.81 6.25
N ASP A 195 -19.43 12.75 5.46
CA ASP A 195 -19.11 14.17 5.63
C ASP A 195 -19.52 14.58 7.06
N ALA A 196 -18.71 15.41 7.71
CA ALA A 196 -18.96 15.91 9.08
C ALA A 196 -20.32 16.64 9.27
N LYS A 197 -21.09 16.85 8.20
CA LYS A 197 -22.37 17.56 8.18
C LYS A 197 -23.61 16.65 8.30
N GLY A 198 -23.44 15.34 8.45
CA GLY A 198 -24.54 14.38 8.63
C GLY A 198 -25.25 14.51 9.99
N ARG A 199 -26.32 15.31 10.06
CA ARG A 199 -27.27 15.31 11.19
C ARG A 199 -28.09 14.01 11.14
N GLY A 200 -27.79 13.00 11.95
CA GLY A 200 -28.72 11.87 12.05
C GLY A 200 -28.40 10.71 12.99
N ASN A 201 -27.14 10.29 13.13
CA ASN A 201 -26.80 9.18 14.03
C ASN A 201 -25.52 9.47 14.80
N ARG A 202 -25.59 9.29 16.12
CA ARG A 202 -24.52 9.59 17.09
C ARG A 202 -23.23 8.77 16.94
N SER A 203 -23.16 7.86 15.96
CA SER A 203 -22.05 6.91 15.79
C SER A 203 -21.13 7.19 14.58
N ASP A 204 -21.53 8.01 13.60
CA ASP A 204 -20.67 8.30 12.44
C ASP A 204 -19.80 9.54 12.70
N THR A 205 -18.76 9.38 13.52
CA THR A 205 -17.71 10.40 13.63
C THR A 205 -16.82 10.35 12.39
N THR A 206 -16.80 11.42 11.61
CA THR A 206 -15.84 11.58 10.50
C THR A 206 -14.41 11.46 11.04
N PRO A 207 -13.57 10.56 10.51
CA PRO A 207 -12.21 10.42 10.99
C PRO A 207 -11.43 11.70 10.71
N VAL A 208 -10.75 12.22 11.73
CA VAL A 208 -9.83 13.37 11.62
C VAL A 208 -8.42 12.86 11.76
N PHE A 209 -7.57 13.25 10.82
CA PHE A 209 -6.18 12.85 10.78
C PHE A 209 -5.28 14.05 11.02
N ARG A 210 -4.30 13.88 11.91
CA ARG A 210 -3.16 14.79 12.05
C ARG A 210 -2.07 14.34 11.10
N LEU A 211 -1.64 15.24 10.22
CA LEU A 211 -0.54 15.04 9.28
C LEU A 211 0.64 15.92 9.71
N PRO A 212 1.67 15.36 10.38
CA PRO A 212 2.92 16.07 10.61
C PRO A 212 3.65 16.26 9.27
N MET A 213 3.80 17.51 8.84
CA MET A 213 4.38 17.85 7.54
C MET A 213 5.44 18.93 7.65
N LYS A 214 6.48 18.79 6.82
CA LYS A 214 7.49 19.84 6.63
C LYS A 214 7.15 20.69 5.40
N PRO A 215 7.25 22.02 5.51
CA PRO A 215 7.17 22.88 4.35
C PRO A 215 8.18 22.44 3.29
N VAL A 216 7.78 22.58 2.03
CA VAL A 216 8.66 22.35 0.89
C VAL A 216 9.87 23.26 1.02
N ARG A 217 11.06 22.65 0.98
CA ARG A 217 12.28 23.38 0.64
C ARG A 217 12.43 23.36 -0.87
N THR A 218 12.81 24.48 -1.44
CA THR A 218 13.11 24.57 -2.86
C THR A 218 14.62 24.61 -3.07
N GLU A 219 15.05 24.01 -4.17
CA GLU A 219 16.41 24.10 -4.66
C GLU A 219 16.37 24.80 -6.01
N SER A 220 17.19 25.84 -6.20
CA SER A 220 17.28 26.53 -7.49
C SER A 220 18.09 25.69 -8.45
N VAL A 221 17.44 25.22 -9.52
CA VAL A 221 18.06 24.53 -10.64
C VAL A 221 18.46 25.58 -11.68
N MET A 222 19.76 25.67 -11.96
CA MET A 222 20.32 26.64 -12.91
C MET A 222 20.64 25.95 -14.23
N GLY A 223 20.04 26.43 -15.33
CA GLY A 223 20.43 26.08 -16.70
C GLY A 223 21.43 27.07 -17.30
N ASP A 224 21.89 26.79 -18.53
CA ASP A 224 22.87 27.62 -19.25
C ASP A 224 22.37 29.07 -19.51
N LYS A 225 21.05 29.26 -19.57
CA LYS A 225 20.41 30.58 -19.73
C LYS A 225 19.53 30.86 -18.52
N ILE A 226 19.47 32.13 -18.10
CA ILE A 226 18.66 32.59 -16.96
C ILE A 226 17.19 32.17 -17.08
N LYS A 227 16.63 32.15 -18.30
CA LYS A 227 15.25 31.72 -18.56
C LYS A 227 14.98 30.23 -18.27
N ASP A 228 16.04 29.44 -18.20
CA ASP A 228 15.99 28.00 -17.91
C ASP A 228 16.18 27.74 -16.40
N TRP A 229 16.35 28.79 -15.59
CA TRP A 229 16.42 28.68 -14.13
C TRP A 229 15.02 28.48 -13.56
N TYR A 230 14.91 27.58 -12.58
CA TYR A 230 13.66 27.34 -11.88
C TYR A 230 13.93 26.77 -10.50
N ASP A 231 12.98 26.94 -9.59
CA ASP A 231 13.02 26.27 -8.30
C ASP A 231 12.37 24.89 -8.41
N ALA A 232 12.97 23.88 -7.80
CA ALA A 232 12.45 22.52 -7.72
C ALA A 232 12.21 22.13 -6.25
N CYS A 233 11.18 21.34 -5.98
CA CYS A 233 10.98 20.77 -4.65
C CYS A 233 12.13 19.82 -4.31
N SER A 234 12.81 20.04 -3.18
CA SER A 234 13.95 19.21 -2.75
C SER A 234 13.57 17.75 -2.47
N ALA A 235 12.29 17.46 -2.18
CA ALA A 235 11.83 16.11 -1.86
C ALA A 235 11.45 15.28 -3.09
N CYS A 236 10.98 15.92 -4.17
CA CYS A 236 10.42 15.20 -5.32
C CYS A 236 10.96 15.67 -6.68
N ALA A 237 11.82 16.70 -6.70
CA ALA A 237 12.39 17.35 -7.87
C ALA A 237 11.36 17.99 -8.84
N THR A 238 10.07 18.07 -8.48
CA THR A 238 9.07 18.77 -9.30
C THR A 238 9.36 20.27 -9.34
N ARG A 239 9.35 20.84 -10.56
CA ARG A 239 9.53 22.29 -10.81
C ARG A 239 8.42 23.13 -10.21
N MET A 240 8.71 23.92 -9.18
CA MET A 240 7.80 24.80 -8.46
C MET A 240 7.46 26.09 -9.25
N PRO A 241 6.26 26.67 -9.08
CA PRO A 241 5.86 27.88 -9.79
C PRO A 241 6.39 29.13 -9.07
N PRO A 242 6.95 30.12 -9.79
CA PRO A 242 7.20 31.45 -9.25
C PRO A 242 5.93 32.32 -9.26
N PRO A 243 5.74 33.29 -8.33
CA PRO A 243 6.48 33.51 -7.09
C PRO A 243 5.89 32.71 -5.92
N PHE A 244 6.77 32.25 -5.03
CA PHE A 244 6.39 31.58 -3.79
C PHE A 244 6.29 32.64 -2.68
N ASP A 245 5.08 33.17 -2.43
CA ASP A 245 4.89 34.09 -1.29
C ASP A 245 4.74 33.28 0.01
N GLU A 246 5.87 33.05 0.68
CA GLU A 246 5.95 32.33 1.96
C GLU A 246 5.07 32.95 3.06
N LYS A 247 4.63 34.22 2.92
CA LYS A 247 3.90 34.93 3.98
C LYS A 247 2.41 34.58 4.06
N VAL A 248 1.83 33.94 3.03
CA VAL A 248 0.37 33.68 2.95
C VAL A 248 0.05 32.18 2.85
N GLN A 249 1.02 31.37 2.43
CA GLN A 249 0.78 29.99 2.02
C GLN A 249 1.94 29.09 2.44
N THR A 250 1.64 28.04 3.19
CA THR A 250 2.60 26.98 3.48
C THR A 250 2.35 25.83 2.52
N THR A 251 3.36 25.46 1.74
CA THR A 251 3.26 24.34 0.80
C THR A 251 3.97 23.13 1.36
N PHE A 252 3.38 21.95 1.19
CA PHE A 252 3.92 20.69 1.65
C PHE A 252 4.06 19.70 0.49
N CYS A 253 5.16 18.95 0.47
CA CYS A 253 5.36 17.88 -0.51
C CYS A 253 4.69 16.60 -0.01
N VAL A 254 3.83 16.01 -0.82
CA VAL A 254 3.10 14.80 -0.44
C VAL A 254 4.02 13.58 -0.31
N LYS A 255 5.13 13.55 -1.07
CA LYS A 255 6.14 12.48 -0.94
C LYS A 255 6.76 12.44 0.45
N SER A 256 6.71 13.53 1.23
CA SER A 256 7.16 13.50 2.63
C SER A 256 6.26 12.63 3.52
N LEU A 257 4.99 12.44 3.15
CA LEU A 257 4.05 11.58 3.87
C LEU A 257 4.07 10.12 3.40
N CYS A 258 4.37 9.90 2.12
CA CYS A 258 4.46 8.56 1.56
C CYS A 258 5.17 8.58 0.21
N TYR A 259 6.25 7.82 0.09
CA TYR A 259 7.00 7.71 -1.17
C TYR A 259 6.21 7.01 -2.30
N ASN A 260 5.17 6.22 -1.96
CA ASN A 260 4.31 5.57 -2.96
C ASN A 260 3.30 6.54 -3.60
N ILE A 261 3.07 7.73 -3.04
CA ILE A 261 2.19 8.70 -3.66
C ILE A 261 3.01 9.48 -4.68
N GLN A 262 2.75 9.18 -5.97
CA GLN A 262 3.71 9.49 -7.02
C GLN A 262 3.89 10.98 -7.29
N ASP A 263 2.92 11.85 -7.05
CA ASP A 263 3.07 13.29 -7.19
C ASP A 263 2.02 14.08 -6.40
N GLY A 264 2.41 15.22 -5.85
CA GLY A 264 1.48 16.15 -5.23
C GLY A 264 2.19 17.15 -4.35
N HIS A 265 1.73 18.39 -4.42
CA HIS A 265 1.96 19.37 -3.37
C HIS A 265 0.60 19.84 -2.88
N VAL A 266 0.49 20.07 -1.58
CA VAL A 266 -0.69 20.66 -0.98
C VAL A 266 -0.32 21.99 -0.37
N HIS A 267 -1.21 22.96 -0.52
CA HIS A 267 -1.03 24.31 -0.04
C HIS A 267 -2.04 24.57 1.05
N VAL A 268 -1.57 25.00 2.22
CA VAL A 268 -2.42 25.48 3.30
C VAL A 268 -2.30 26.99 3.35
N TYR A 269 -3.43 27.69 3.26
CA TYR A 269 -3.48 29.15 3.30
C TYR A 269 -4.69 29.60 4.10
N LYS A 270 -4.63 30.84 4.58
CA LYS A 270 -5.74 31.47 5.31
C LYS A 270 -6.64 32.18 4.31
N ASN A 271 -7.89 31.77 4.21
CA ASN A 271 -8.87 32.42 3.32
C ASN A 271 -9.26 33.81 3.84
N LYS A 272 -10.05 34.54 3.04
CA LYS A 272 -10.55 35.89 3.39
C LYS A 272 -11.37 35.96 4.68
N HIS A 273 -11.89 34.84 5.17
CA HIS A 273 -12.65 34.74 6.41
C HIS A 273 -11.79 34.34 7.61
N GLY A 274 -10.47 34.23 7.43
CA GLY A 274 -9.56 33.82 8.49
C GLY A 274 -9.53 32.32 8.77
N LYS A 275 -10.18 31.48 7.96
CA LYS A 275 -10.13 30.02 8.09
C LYS A 275 -9.02 29.43 7.24
N TYR A 276 -8.43 28.33 7.68
CA TYR A 276 -7.44 27.61 6.89
C TYR A 276 -8.13 26.73 5.85
N GLU A 277 -7.66 26.83 4.61
CA GLU A 277 -8.04 25.96 3.52
C GLU A 277 -6.81 25.22 3.00
N VAL A 278 -7.00 23.98 2.58
CA VAL A 278 -5.99 23.15 1.93
C VAL A 278 -6.39 22.90 0.49
N LYS A 279 -5.42 22.93 -0.41
CA LYS A 279 -5.64 22.78 -1.83
C LYS A 279 -4.50 22.01 -2.48
N ARG A 280 -4.82 21.05 -3.36
CA ARG A 280 -3.79 20.41 -4.19
C ARG A 280 -3.29 21.40 -5.23
N TRP A 281 -1.99 21.43 -5.43
CA TRP A 281 -1.40 22.20 -6.52
C TRP A 281 -1.97 21.76 -7.88
N GLY A 282 -2.34 22.74 -8.70
CA GLY A 282 -2.92 22.53 -10.03
C GLY A 282 -4.44 22.37 -10.01
N ASP A 283 -5.03 22.14 -8.84
CA ASP A 283 -6.48 22.15 -8.67
C ASP A 283 -6.99 23.59 -8.56
N THR A 284 -8.29 23.81 -8.72
CA THR A 284 -9.00 25.03 -8.35
C THR A 284 -9.70 24.91 -7.01
N THR A 285 -10.04 23.69 -6.59
CA THR A 285 -10.85 23.37 -5.43
C THR A 285 -10.04 23.40 -4.13
N GLY A 286 -10.48 24.22 -3.17
CA GLY A 286 -9.97 24.23 -1.79
C GLY A 286 -10.91 23.51 -0.84
N TYR A 287 -10.37 22.96 0.25
CA TYR A 287 -11.10 22.24 1.28
C TYR A 287 -10.79 22.82 2.65
N ASP A 288 -11.77 22.83 3.56
CA ASP A 288 -11.57 23.32 4.92
C ASP A 288 -10.54 22.44 5.67
N VAL A 289 -9.58 23.09 6.33
CA VAL A 289 -8.67 22.44 7.28
C VAL A 289 -9.31 22.50 8.65
N VAL A 290 -9.37 21.36 9.36
CA VAL A 290 -9.97 21.29 10.70
C VAL A 290 -9.16 22.15 11.67
N HIS A 291 -7.83 22.01 11.62
CA HIS A 291 -6.89 22.76 12.44
C HIS A 291 -5.52 22.81 11.76
N PHE A 292 -4.79 23.90 11.93
CA PHE A 292 -3.44 24.08 11.39
C PHE A 292 -2.60 24.85 12.38
N GLN A 293 -1.47 24.27 12.80
CA GLN A 293 -0.58 24.86 13.78
C GLN A 293 0.87 24.43 13.56
N PRO A 294 1.86 25.19 14.05
CA PRO A 294 3.21 24.68 14.23
C PRO A 294 3.16 23.39 15.08
N GLY A 295 3.86 22.36 14.63
CA GLY A 295 3.97 21.09 15.34
C GLY A 295 4.86 21.23 16.58
N ASP A 296 4.55 20.49 17.63
CA ASP A 296 5.38 20.45 18.83
C ASP A 296 6.57 19.48 18.64
N PRO A 297 7.82 19.99 18.54
CA PRO A 297 8.99 19.14 18.34
C PRO A 297 9.24 18.15 19.49
N GLY A 298 8.61 18.33 20.66
CA GLY A 298 8.75 17.45 21.82
C GLY A 298 7.72 16.31 21.93
N THR A 299 6.67 16.29 21.08
CA THR A 299 5.61 15.26 21.16
C THR A 299 5.85 14.05 20.25
N SER A 300 6.70 14.19 19.23
CA SER A 300 7.17 13.06 18.43
C SER A 300 8.25 12.32 19.22
N LYS A 301 7.86 11.28 19.97
CA LYS A 301 8.81 10.42 20.70
C LYS A 301 9.81 9.69 19.80
N ASP A 302 9.59 9.72 18.49
CA ASP A 302 10.47 9.10 17.51
C ASP A 302 11.09 10.18 16.64
N ASP A 303 12.39 10.07 16.42
CA ASP A 303 13.09 10.69 15.30
C ASP A 303 12.38 10.23 14.02
N ILE A 304 11.39 10.98 13.54
CA ILE A 304 11.06 10.94 12.11
C ILE A 304 12.42 11.19 11.46
N ASN A 305 12.96 10.21 10.74
CA ASN A 305 14.31 10.27 10.20
C ASN A 305 14.31 11.31 9.07
N LEU A 306 14.50 12.54 9.48
CA LEU A 306 14.16 13.75 8.74
C LEU A 306 15.37 14.38 8.04
N GLY A 307 16.49 13.65 7.99
CA GLY A 307 17.79 14.15 7.52
C GLY A 307 18.48 15.04 8.55
N TRP A 308 19.79 14.89 8.70
CA TRP A 308 20.60 15.64 9.64
C TRP A 308 20.71 17.11 9.20
N GLY A 309 20.05 18.02 9.92
CA GLY A 309 20.13 19.46 9.68
C GLY A 309 18.98 20.23 10.32
N SER A 310 19.24 20.77 11.50
CA SER A 310 18.39 21.64 12.32
C SER A 310 17.52 22.64 11.53
N SER A 311 16.19 22.53 11.65
CA SER A 311 15.23 23.63 11.52
C SER A 311 13.84 23.18 12.05
N PRO A 312 13.10 24.06 12.76
CA PRO A 312 11.96 23.72 13.61
C PRO A 312 10.59 23.75 12.91
N ASP A 313 10.54 23.87 11.58
CA ASP A 313 9.29 24.10 10.86
C ASP A 313 8.55 22.78 10.58
N LEU A 314 8.14 22.06 11.63
CA LEU A 314 7.11 21.03 11.52
C LEU A 314 5.75 21.72 11.66
N TYR A 315 4.78 21.32 10.86
CA TYR A 315 3.39 21.75 11.01
C TYR A 315 2.48 20.54 11.18
N ASP A 316 1.48 20.69 12.03
CA ASP A 316 0.38 19.74 12.14
C ASP A 316 -0.80 20.25 11.31
N VAL A 317 -1.12 19.52 10.24
CA VAL A 317 -2.30 19.75 9.42
C VAL A 317 -3.37 18.74 9.82
N PHE A 318 -4.54 19.20 10.26
CA PHE A 318 -5.65 18.31 10.64
C PHE A 318 -6.70 18.27 9.52
N LEU A 319 -6.88 17.12 8.89
CA LEU A 319 -7.79 16.92 7.77
C LEU A 319 -8.77 15.80 8.07
N THR A 320 -10.00 15.92 7.58
CA THR A 320 -10.96 14.81 7.62
C THR A 320 -10.60 13.76 6.56
N GLY A 321 -11.01 12.51 6.79
CA GLY A 321 -10.78 11.42 5.84
C GLY A 321 -11.34 11.69 4.44
N ASP A 322 -12.50 12.34 4.33
CA ASP A 322 -13.08 12.72 3.03
C ASP A 322 -12.24 13.78 2.30
N VAL A 323 -11.65 14.74 3.03
CA VAL A 323 -10.76 15.74 2.46
C VAL A 323 -9.46 15.09 1.98
N LEU A 324 -8.93 14.11 2.70
CA LEU A 324 -7.80 13.30 2.20
C LEU A 324 -8.16 12.60 0.88
N MET A 325 -9.33 11.95 0.80
CA MET A 325 -9.76 11.30 -0.45
C MET A 325 -9.86 12.28 -1.62
N LYS A 326 -10.38 13.48 -1.37
CA LYS A 326 -10.55 14.54 -2.39
C LYS A 326 -9.21 15.16 -2.81
N LEU A 327 -8.29 15.41 -1.88
CA LEU A 327 -7.00 16.04 -2.16
C LEU A 327 -6.04 15.17 -2.96
N PHE A 328 -5.94 13.88 -2.63
CA PHE A 328 -4.86 13.05 -3.12
C PHE A 328 -5.18 12.31 -4.41
N SER A 329 -6.30 12.65 -5.08
CA SER A 329 -6.75 12.08 -6.36
C SER A 329 -6.70 10.57 -6.32
N TYR A 330 -7.68 10.01 -5.63
CA TYR A 330 -7.89 8.58 -5.59
C TYR A 330 -8.03 8.02 -7.01
N PRO A 331 -7.25 6.99 -7.42
CA PRO A 331 -7.30 6.51 -8.80
C PRO A 331 -8.70 5.99 -9.14
N ASP A 332 -9.13 6.20 -10.39
CA ASP A 332 -10.38 5.63 -10.89
C ASP A 332 -10.41 4.10 -10.65
N GLU A 333 -11.60 3.55 -10.43
CA GLU A 333 -11.81 2.12 -10.23
C GLU A 333 -11.11 1.25 -11.29
N ARG A 334 -11.13 1.64 -12.56
CA ARG A 334 -10.44 0.89 -13.63
C ARG A 334 -8.94 0.78 -13.39
N VAL A 335 -8.32 1.86 -12.93
CA VAL A 335 -6.88 1.90 -12.61
C VAL A 335 -6.61 1.03 -11.38
N ARG A 336 -7.48 1.07 -10.37
CA ARG A 336 -7.34 0.26 -9.15
C ARG A 336 -7.53 -1.23 -9.40
N GLN A 337 -8.44 -1.61 -10.30
CA GLN A 337 -8.63 -3.00 -10.71
C GLN A 337 -7.41 -3.53 -11.47
N ALA A 338 -6.75 -2.68 -12.28
CA ALA A 338 -5.53 -3.05 -13.00
C ALA A 338 -4.29 -3.05 -12.08
N VAL A 339 -4.20 -2.08 -11.17
CA VAL A 339 -3.08 -1.90 -10.23
C VAL A 339 -3.65 -1.64 -8.84
N PRO A 340 -3.92 -2.72 -8.07
CA PRO A 340 -4.42 -2.59 -6.72
C PRO A 340 -3.51 -1.72 -5.86
N LEU A 341 -4.11 -0.91 -4.98
CA LEU A 341 -3.36 -0.07 -4.06
C LEU A 341 -2.41 -0.92 -3.22
N GLN A 342 -1.20 -0.41 -2.99
CA GLN A 342 -0.18 -1.08 -2.20
C GLN A 342 0.20 -0.23 -1.00
N ILE A 343 0.32 -0.91 0.14
CA ILE A 343 0.81 -0.33 1.38
C ILE A 343 2.34 -0.31 1.32
N CYS A 344 2.95 0.84 1.63
CA CYS A 344 4.39 1.00 1.60
C CYS A 344 5.07 0.24 2.76
N SER A 345 6.39 -0.02 2.65
CA SER A 345 7.13 -0.72 3.71
C SER A 345 7.15 0.07 5.01
N TRP A 346 7.23 1.41 4.94
CA TRP A 346 7.19 2.29 6.12
C TRP A 346 5.91 2.11 6.94
N ALA A 347 4.77 1.88 6.29
CA ALA A 347 3.53 1.59 6.99
C ALA A 347 3.58 0.26 7.76
N GLN A 348 4.28 -0.75 7.23
CA GLN A 348 4.46 -2.04 7.91
C GLN A 348 5.41 -1.93 9.09
N GLU A 349 6.46 -1.14 8.94
CA GLU A 349 7.47 -0.87 9.98
C GLU A 349 6.94 0.07 11.08
N GLY A 350 5.77 0.69 10.86
CA GLY A 350 5.22 1.68 11.78
C GLY A 350 6.00 2.99 11.79
N VAL A 351 6.73 3.27 10.71
CA VAL A 351 7.41 4.55 10.46
C VAL A 351 6.33 5.58 10.12
N THR A 352 6.22 6.58 10.99
CA THR A 352 5.05 7.46 11.15
C THR A 352 4.96 8.53 10.08
N ASN A 353 3.74 8.82 9.58
CA ASN A 353 3.44 10.05 8.82
C ASN A 353 2.03 10.62 9.06
N MET A 354 1.16 9.93 9.83
CA MET A 354 -0.21 10.36 10.11
C MET A 354 -0.75 9.71 11.39
N GLU A 355 -1.56 10.44 12.16
CA GLU A 355 -2.24 9.98 13.38
C GLU A 355 -3.76 10.17 13.25
N LEU A 356 -4.55 9.22 13.76
CA LEU A 356 -6.01 9.33 13.86
C LEU A 356 -6.37 9.97 15.22
N CYS A 357 -7.03 11.13 15.18
CA CYS A 357 -7.36 11.94 16.36
C CYS A 357 -8.66 11.53 17.02
#